data_AF-A0A835ABS9-F1
#
_entry.id   AF-A0A835ABS9-F1
#
_cell.length_a   1.000
_cell.length_b   1.000
_cell.length_c   1.000
_cell.angle_alpha   90.00
_cell.angle_beta   90.00
_cell.angle_gamma   90.00
#
_symmetry.space_group_name_H-M   'P 1'
#
loop_
_entity.id
_entity.type
_entity.pdbx_description
1 polymer ?
#
loop_
_entity_poly.entity_id
_entity_poly.type
_entity_poly.pdbx_seq_one_letter_code
_entity_poly.pdbx_strand_id
1 'polypeptide(L)'
;MGHLLVTKTCADIKRHDWGWLPDDVCESRLRQDKRSAAAKHPRDLALIAMSLAQHAVVDAEAKCVMDYATVASAIPVCSAMVYGYNNKLQAGAQHQLAPVDYFDCARRLRRGTAKCWFRVINTPDVKKLVIKEVYEALYRTELVAAMVEEMLGIVIKDHEPPQWI
;
A
#
# COMPACT_ATOMS: atom_id res chain seq x y z
N MET A 1 -3.85 21.63 3.54
CA MET A 1 -4.60 20.79 2.57
C MET A 1 -4.28 19.31 2.72
N GLY A 2 -3.01 18.86 2.80
CA GLY A 2 -2.69 17.42 2.87
C GLY A 2 -3.24 16.67 4.09
N HIS A 3 -3.35 17.30 5.28
CA HIS A 3 -4.01 16.67 6.44
C HIS A 3 -5.46 16.25 6.16
N LEU A 4 -6.22 17.07 5.42
CA LEU A 4 -7.60 16.76 5.05
C LEU A 4 -7.65 15.60 4.05
N LEU A 5 -6.69 15.54 3.12
CA LEU A 5 -6.58 14.44 2.16
C LEU A 5 -6.31 13.11 2.85
N VAL A 6 -5.39 13.08 3.82
CA VAL A 6 -5.09 11.87 4.61
C VAL A 6 -6.35 11.35 5.31
N THR A 7 -7.04 12.21 6.07
CA THR A 7 -8.25 11.80 6.79
C THR A 7 -9.35 11.33 5.85
N LYS A 8 -9.58 12.04 4.72
CA LYS A 8 -10.58 11.63 3.74
C LYS A 8 -10.25 10.26 3.13
N THR A 9 -9.04 10.09 2.60
CA THR A 9 -8.60 8.84 1.99
C THR A 9 -8.67 7.66 2.96
N CYS A 10 -8.26 7.84 4.21
CA CYS A 10 -8.35 6.78 5.21
C CYS A 10 -9.80 6.44 5.60
N ALA A 11 -10.70 7.42 5.64
CA ALA A 11 -12.12 7.18 5.86
C ALA A 11 -12.78 6.41 4.71
N ASP A 12 -12.36 6.67 3.46
CA ASP A 12 -12.84 5.97 2.28
C ASP A 12 -12.32 4.51 2.27
N ILE A 13 -11.02 4.31 2.54
CA ILE A 13 -10.41 2.97 2.69
C ILE A 13 -11.13 2.15 3.79
N LYS A 14 -11.41 2.77 4.94
CA LYS A 14 -12.09 2.08 6.05
C LYS A 14 -13.48 1.58 5.65
N ARG A 15 -14.21 2.33 4.83
CA ARG A 15 -15.53 1.93 4.34
C ARG A 15 -15.48 0.78 3.35
N HIS A 16 -14.37 0.61 2.63
CA HIS A 16 -14.17 -0.49 1.71
C HIS A 16 -13.89 -1.84 2.42
N ASP A 17 -13.90 -1.86 3.76
CA ASP A 17 -13.71 -3.04 4.62
C ASP A 17 -12.53 -3.92 4.20
N TRP A 18 -11.32 -3.39 4.40
CA TRP A 18 -10.09 -4.07 4.05
C TRP A 18 -9.75 -5.29 4.92
N GLY A 19 -10.54 -5.61 5.95
CA GLY A 19 -10.50 -6.83 6.80
C GLY A 19 -9.20 -7.12 7.59
N TRP A 20 -8.06 -6.67 7.10
CA TRP A 20 -6.70 -6.99 7.57
C TRP A 20 -5.90 -5.74 7.92
N LEU A 21 -6.39 -4.54 7.56
CA LEU A 21 -5.81 -3.27 7.95
C LEU A 21 -6.58 -2.72 9.17
N PRO A 22 -5.97 -2.63 10.36
CA PRO A 22 -6.63 -2.02 11.51
C PRO A 22 -7.00 -0.56 11.25
N ASP A 23 -8.13 -0.13 11.81
CA ASP A 23 -8.74 1.19 11.58
C ASP A 23 -7.79 2.38 11.77
N ASP A 24 -6.86 2.29 12.73
CA ASP A 24 -5.95 3.37 13.09
C ASP A 24 -4.66 3.38 12.25
N VAL A 25 -4.34 2.27 11.57
CA VAL A 25 -3.07 2.10 10.87
C VAL A 25 -2.93 3.08 9.71
N CYS A 26 -4.00 3.32 8.95
CA CYS A 26 -3.93 4.20 7.78
C CYS A 26 -3.45 5.61 8.15
N GLU A 27 -4.16 6.29 9.05
CA GLU A 27 -3.79 7.64 9.46
C GLU A 27 -2.50 7.67 10.26
N SER A 28 -2.34 6.75 11.22
CA SER A 28 -1.16 6.65 12.07
C SER A 28 0.11 6.53 11.24
N ARG A 29 0.14 5.63 10.26
CA ARG A 29 1.33 5.37 9.44
C ARG A 29 1.57 6.47 8.42
N LEU A 30 0.54 6.97 7.73
CA LEU A 30 0.74 8.10 6.80
C LEU A 30 1.27 9.34 7.52
N ARG A 31 0.79 9.63 8.73
CA ARG A 31 1.25 10.79 9.52
C ARG A 31 2.69 10.66 10.05
N GLN A 32 3.30 9.46 10.00
CA GLN A 32 4.73 9.30 10.32
C GLN A 32 5.63 9.97 9.28
N ASP A 33 5.15 10.15 8.05
CA ASP A 33 5.89 10.81 6.99
C ASP A 33 5.41 12.26 6.81
N LYS A 34 6.32 13.22 7.00
CA LYS A 34 6.02 14.65 6.83
C LYS A 34 5.52 15.02 5.43
N ARG A 35 5.84 14.22 4.40
CA ARG A 35 5.38 14.43 3.02
C ARG A 35 3.86 14.31 2.92
N SER A 36 3.20 13.55 3.81
CA SER A 36 1.75 13.39 3.81
C SER A 36 1.01 14.71 4.04
N ALA A 37 1.59 15.64 4.81
CA ALA A 37 1.00 16.96 5.04
C ALA A 37 0.99 17.84 3.77
N ALA A 38 1.89 17.56 2.82
CA ALA A 38 2.03 18.26 1.55
C ALA A 38 1.35 17.55 0.37
N ALA A 39 0.81 16.34 0.59
CA ALA A 39 0.14 15.56 -0.44
C ALA A 39 -1.05 16.33 -1.04
N LYS A 40 -1.17 16.29 -2.37
CA LYS A 40 -2.24 16.95 -3.12
C LYS A 40 -3.15 15.95 -3.82
N HIS A 41 -2.66 14.74 -4.07
CA HIS A 41 -3.40 13.67 -4.73
C HIS A 41 -3.24 12.32 -4.02
N PRO A 42 -4.21 11.39 -4.14
CA PRO A 42 -4.07 10.03 -3.62
C PRO A 42 -2.81 9.30 -4.11
N ARG A 43 -2.37 9.60 -5.34
CA ARG A 43 -1.07 9.13 -5.88
C ARG A 43 0.10 9.48 -4.98
N ASP A 44 0.13 10.69 -4.40
CA ASP A 44 1.21 11.12 -3.51
C ASP A 44 1.19 10.28 -2.22
N LEU A 45 0.00 9.98 -1.69
CA LEU A 45 -0.17 9.11 -0.52
C LEU A 45 0.21 7.65 -0.81
N ALA A 46 -0.08 7.14 -2.01
CA ALA A 46 0.35 5.81 -2.45
C ALA A 46 1.87 5.71 -2.52
N LEU A 47 2.56 6.73 -3.06
CA LEU A 47 4.02 6.77 -3.09
C LEU A 47 4.63 6.85 -1.67
N ILE A 48 4.01 7.60 -0.77
CA ILE A 48 4.43 7.66 0.64
C ILE A 48 4.23 6.30 1.31
N ALA A 49 3.09 5.64 1.11
CA ALA A 49 2.84 4.30 1.63
C ALA A 49 3.87 3.29 1.13
N MET A 50 4.24 3.35 -0.16
CA MET A 50 5.29 2.49 -0.74
C MET A 50 6.66 2.74 -0.10
N SER A 51 7.03 4.01 0.12
CA SER A 51 8.26 4.36 0.82
C SER A 51 8.28 3.87 2.27
N LEU A 52 7.16 3.96 2.99
CA LEU A 52 7.03 3.42 4.34
C LEU A 52 7.12 1.89 4.33
N ALA A 53 6.47 1.22 3.37
CA ALA A 53 6.54 -0.23 3.22
C ALA A 53 7.98 -0.69 2.94
N GLN A 54 8.74 0.04 2.11
CA GLN A 54 10.14 -0.26 1.82
C GLN A 54 10.96 -0.32 3.11
N HIS A 55 10.86 0.70 3.96
CA HIS A 55 11.61 0.73 5.21
C HIS A 55 11.25 -0.45 6.12
N ALA A 56 9.96 -0.75 6.29
CA ALA A 56 9.55 -1.85 7.17
C ALA A 56 9.95 -3.23 6.64
N VAL A 57 9.93 -3.43 5.31
CA VAL A 57 10.36 -4.68 4.69
C VAL A 57 11.87 -4.87 4.86
N VAL A 58 12.67 -3.82 4.71
CA VAL A 58 14.12 -3.84 4.95
C VAL A 58 14.42 -4.12 6.42
N ASP A 59 13.74 -3.46 7.34
CA ASP A 59 13.91 -3.68 8.78
C ASP A 59 13.58 -5.12 9.19
N ALA A 60 12.61 -5.75 8.51
CA ALA A 60 12.19 -7.11 8.78
C ALA A 60 12.99 -8.18 8.01
N GLU A 61 13.86 -7.78 7.06
CA GLU A 61 14.55 -8.68 6.12
C GLU A 61 15.39 -9.75 6.81
N ALA A 62 16.05 -9.41 7.94
CA ALA A 62 16.98 -10.28 8.66
C ALA A 62 16.42 -11.67 9.08
N LYS A 63 15.10 -11.86 8.98
CA LYS A 63 14.38 -13.05 9.46
C LYS A 63 13.55 -13.73 8.38
N CYS A 64 13.25 -13.01 7.30
CA CYS A 64 12.51 -13.48 6.13
C CYS A 64 13.19 -13.07 4.82
N VAL A 65 14.52 -13.22 4.78
CA VAL A 65 15.40 -12.66 3.74
C VAL A 65 14.85 -12.90 2.33
N MET A 66 14.53 -14.13 1.96
CA MET A 66 14.06 -14.43 0.59
C MET A 66 12.73 -13.76 0.23
N ASP A 67 11.77 -13.71 1.16
CA ASP A 67 10.46 -13.10 0.91
C ASP A 67 10.58 -11.59 0.85
N TYR A 68 11.27 -11.00 1.82
CA TYR A 68 11.38 -9.55 1.94
C TYR A 68 12.37 -8.93 0.97
N ALA A 69 13.43 -9.63 0.55
CA ALA A 69 14.24 -9.18 -0.58
C ALA A 69 13.41 -9.10 -1.87
N THR A 70 12.52 -10.08 -2.11
CA THR A 70 11.61 -10.04 -3.25
C THR A 70 10.66 -8.85 -3.16
N VAL A 71 10.03 -8.62 -2.00
CA VAL A 71 9.14 -7.47 -1.79
C VAL A 71 9.89 -6.15 -1.92
N ALA A 72 11.06 -6.01 -1.30
CA ALA A 72 11.91 -4.83 -1.36
C ALA A 72 12.35 -4.50 -2.79
N SER A 73 12.66 -5.52 -3.61
CA SER A 73 13.02 -5.31 -5.01
C SER A 73 11.82 -4.89 -5.88
N ALA A 74 10.60 -5.30 -5.50
CA ALA A 74 9.38 -4.98 -6.25
C ALA A 74 8.82 -3.58 -5.95
N ILE A 75 9.04 -3.04 -4.74
CA ILE A 75 8.50 -1.72 -4.34
C ILE A 75 8.97 -0.57 -5.27
N PRO A 76 10.25 -0.46 -5.67
CA PRO A 76 10.68 0.58 -6.61
C PRO A 76 10.00 0.47 -7.98
N VAL A 77 9.80 -0.74 -8.49
CA VAL A 77 9.08 -0.98 -9.77
C VAL A 77 7.64 -0.50 -9.66
N CYS A 78 6.97 -0.91 -8.59
CA CYS A 78 5.62 -0.48 -8.24
C CYS A 78 5.51 1.05 -8.09
N SER A 79 6.50 1.68 -7.46
CA SER A 79 6.55 3.13 -7.26
C SER A 79 6.70 3.87 -8.57
N ALA A 80 7.51 3.37 -9.51
CA ALA A 80 7.65 3.95 -10.84
C ALA A 80 6.32 3.90 -11.63
N MET A 81 5.58 2.79 -11.52
CA MET A 81 4.24 2.67 -12.12
C MET A 81 3.28 3.72 -11.55
N VAL A 82 3.17 3.78 -10.22
CA VAL A 82 2.30 4.76 -9.52
C VAL A 82 2.71 6.20 -9.84
N TYR A 83 4.01 6.50 -9.90
CA TYR A 83 4.51 7.83 -10.26
C TYR A 83 4.07 8.24 -11.67
N GLY A 84 4.14 7.32 -12.62
CA GLY A 84 3.69 7.53 -14.00
C GLY A 84 2.17 7.62 -14.18
N TYR A 85 1.37 7.31 -13.15
CA TYR A 85 -0.08 7.37 -13.23
C TYR A 85 -0.57 8.80 -13.55
N ASN A 86 -1.36 8.93 -14.61
CA ASN A 86 -1.98 10.18 -15.03
C ASN A 86 -3.47 9.96 -15.30
N ASN A 87 -4.31 10.48 -14.40
CA ASN A 87 -5.77 10.37 -14.49
C ASN A 87 -6.40 11.23 -15.61
N LYS A 88 -5.61 12.03 -16.34
CA LYS A 88 -6.08 12.88 -17.44
C LYS A 88 -5.78 12.33 -18.83
N LEU A 89 -4.98 11.27 -18.94
CA LEU A 89 -4.79 10.61 -20.24
C LEU A 89 -6.01 9.72 -20.48
N GLN A 90 -6.80 10.12 -21.49
CA GLN A 90 -7.92 9.31 -21.98
C GLN A 90 -7.39 7.97 -22.48
N ALA A 91 -8.20 6.92 -22.31
CA ALA A 91 -7.99 5.59 -22.87
C ALA A 91 -7.50 5.69 -24.33
N GLY A 92 -6.25 5.30 -24.58
CA GLY A 92 -5.63 5.39 -25.90
C GLY A 92 -4.21 5.94 -25.95
N ALA A 93 -3.66 6.46 -24.84
CA ALA A 93 -2.22 6.72 -24.78
C ALA A 93 -1.44 5.39 -24.82
N GLN A 94 -0.62 5.19 -25.86
CA GLN A 94 0.12 3.95 -26.17
C GLN A 94 1.01 3.37 -25.05
N HIS A 95 1.13 4.05 -23.90
CA HIS A 95 2.02 3.67 -22.79
C HIS A 95 1.34 3.73 -21.41
N GLN A 96 0.01 3.85 -21.35
CA GLN A 96 -0.69 3.83 -20.06
C GLN A 96 -0.99 2.40 -19.62
N LEU A 97 -0.49 2.05 -18.44
CA LEU A 97 -0.78 0.77 -17.79
C LEU A 97 -2.29 0.63 -17.54
N ALA A 98 -2.80 -0.58 -17.69
CA ALA A 98 -4.18 -0.89 -17.34
C ALA A 98 -4.32 -0.91 -15.81
N PRO A 99 -5.53 -0.62 -15.25
CA PRO A 99 -5.75 -0.69 -13.80
C PRO A 99 -5.26 -2.00 -13.18
N VAL A 100 -5.43 -3.13 -13.88
CA VAL A 100 -4.97 -4.46 -13.45
C VAL A 100 -3.46 -4.53 -13.17
N ASP A 101 -2.63 -3.76 -13.89
CA ASP A 101 -1.18 -3.77 -13.69
C ASP A 101 -0.81 -3.17 -12.33
N TYR A 102 -1.46 -2.07 -11.93
CA TYR A 102 -1.27 -1.45 -10.62
C TYR A 102 -1.72 -2.37 -9.49
N PHE A 103 -2.86 -3.05 -9.67
CA PHE A 103 -3.37 -4.05 -8.75
C PHE A 103 -2.41 -5.21 -8.57
N ASP A 104 -1.90 -5.76 -9.66
CA ASP A 104 -0.99 -6.91 -9.61
C ASP A 104 0.32 -6.54 -8.94
N CYS A 105 0.81 -5.33 -9.16
CA CYS A 105 1.93 -4.78 -8.39
C CYS A 105 1.63 -4.78 -6.88
N ALA A 106 0.56 -4.13 -6.42
CA ALA A 106 0.24 -4.05 -4.98
C ALA A 106 -0.02 -5.44 -4.36
N ARG A 107 -0.71 -6.31 -5.11
CA ARG A 107 -1.02 -7.68 -4.70
C ARG A 107 0.24 -8.54 -4.59
N ARG A 108 1.24 -8.35 -5.45
CA ARG A 108 2.55 -9.03 -5.35
C ARG A 108 3.25 -8.67 -4.06
N LEU A 109 3.26 -7.39 -3.68
CA LEU A 109 3.83 -6.94 -2.41
C LEU A 109 3.13 -7.65 -1.25
N ARG A 110 1.80 -7.55 -1.16
CA ARG A 110 0.98 -8.20 -0.13
C ARG A 110 1.24 -9.70 0.00
N ARG A 111 1.23 -10.43 -1.12
CA ARG A 111 1.47 -11.89 -1.12
C ARG A 111 2.87 -12.22 -0.64
N GLY A 112 3.88 -11.44 -1.03
CA GLY A 112 5.25 -11.61 -0.57
C GLY A 112 5.35 -11.45 0.94
N THR A 113 4.71 -10.42 1.50
CA THR A 113 4.71 -10.18 2.95
C THR A 113 3.96 -11.25 3.73
N ALA A 114 2.81 -11.70 3.21
CA ALA A 114 2.00 -12.75 3.84
C ALA A 114 2.73 -14.09 3.92
N LYS A 115 3.56 -14.46 2.92
CA LYS A 115 4.36 -15.70 2.94
C LYS A 115 5.30 -15.75 4.14
N CYS A 116 5.96 -14.64 4.47
CA CYS A 116 6.80 -14.55 5.66
C CYS A 116 5.95 -14.68 6.92
N TRP A 117 4.82 -13.97 6.99
CA TRP A 117 3.92 -14.03 8.14
C TRP A 117 3.45 -15.46 8.46
N PHE A 118 3.02 -16.22 7.45
CA PHE A 118 2.62 -17.63 7.62
C PHE A 118 3.74 -18.51 8.17
N ARG A 119 5.00 -18.25 7.81
CA ARG A 119 6.15 -18.99 8.36
C ARG A 119 6.44 -18.60 9.81
N VAL A 120 6.39 -17.31 10.10
CA VAL A 120 6.70 -16.75 11.43
C VAL A 120 5.65 -17.14 12.46
N ILE A 121 4.35 -17.04 12.13
CA ILE A 121 3.28 -17.30 13.10
C ILE A 121 3.25 -18.76 13.58
N ASN A 122 3.71 -19.68 12.75
CA ASN A 122 3.78 -21.11 13.04
C ASN A 122 5.10 -21.54 13.72
N THR A 123 6.02 -20.61 13.97
CA THR A 123 7.32 -20.91 14.59
C THR A 123 7.47 -20.11 15.89
N PRO A 124 7.11 -20.64 17.07
CA PRO A 124 6.97 -19.86 18.30
C PRO A 124 8.19 -19.03 18.72
N ASP A 125 9.40 -19.59 18.59
CA ASP A 125 10.63 -18.89 18.97
C ASP A 125 10.96 -17.75 18.00
N VAL A 126 10.72 -17.96 16.72
CA VAL A 126 10.86 -16.90 15.70
C VAL A 126 9.78 -15.84 15.90
N LYS A 127 8.52 -16.25 16.14
CA LYS A 127 7.40 -15.35 16.41
C LYS A 127 7.73 -14.36 17.52
N LYS A 128 8.22 -14.83 18.67
CA LYS A 128 8.57 -13.95 19.80
C LYS A 128 9.60 -12.87 19.43
N LEU A 129 10.50 -13.19 18.50
CA LEU A 129 11.61 -12.32 18.13
C LEU A 129 11.26 -11.30 17.04
N VAL A 130 10.30 -11.59 16.17
CA VAL A 130 10.17 -10.87 14.87
C VAL A 130 8.74 -10.47 14.52
N ILE A 131 7.75 -10.86 15.33
CA ILE A 131 6.34 -10.68 14.99
C ILE A 131 5.96 -9.21 14.79
N LYS A 132 6.62 -8.29 15.51
CA LYS A 132 6.35 -6.85 15.40
C LYS A 132 6.77 -6.32 14.04
N GLU A 133 7.99 -6.62 13.62
CA GLU A 133 8.57 -6.21 12.34
C GLU A 133 7.77 -6.80 11.18
N VAL A 134 7.35 -8.07 11.31
CA VAL A 134 6.52 -8.76 10.32
C VAL A 134 5.13 -8.12 10.21
N TYR A 135 4.50 -7.76 11.34
CA TYR A 135 3.23 -7.02 11.31
C TYR A 135 3.39 -5.63 10.69
N GLU A 136 4.46 -4.89 11.01
CA GLU A 136 4.71 -3.58 10.40
C GLU A 136 4.88 -3.69 8.88
N ALA A 137 5.65 -4.67 8.41
CA ALA A 137 5.80 -4.92 6.98
C ALA A 137 4.45 -5.27 6.34
N LEU A 138 3.70 -6.20 6.95
CA LEU A 138 2.38 -6.63 6.46
C LEU A 138 1.43 -5.45 6.35
N TYR A 139 1.19 -4.73 7.45
CA TYR A 139 0.26 -3.60 7.50
C TYR A 139 0.63 -2.48 6.54
N ARG A 140 1.92 -2.19 6.36
CA ARG A 140 2.34 -1.17 5.39
C ARG A 140 2.15 -1.64 3.94
N THR A 141 2.31 -2.93 3.64
CA THR A 141 1.99 -3.46 2.32
C THR A 141 0.48 -3.55 2.04
N GLU A 142 -0.35 -3.80 3.06
CA GLU A 142 -1.81 -3.66 2.95
C GLU A 142 -2.21 -2.20 2.70
N LEU A 143 -1.58 -1.26 3.41
CA LEU A 143 -1.79 0.17 3.18
C LEU A 143 -1.43 0.58 1.74
N VAL A 144 -0.36 0.03 1.17
CA VAL A 144 -0.02 0.25 -0.25
C VAL A 144 -1.16 -0.20 -1.16
N ALA A 145 -1.72 -1.39 -0.93
CA ALA A 145 -2.82 -1.91 -1.74
C ALA A 145 -4.06 -1.00 -1.64
N ALA A 146 -4.44 -0.62 -0.42
CA ALA A 146 -5.56 0.29 -0.20
C ALA A 146 -5.36 1.67 -0.86
N MET A 147 -4.16 2.23 -0.80
CA MET A 147 -3.85 3.51 -1.43
C MET A 147 -3.84 3.44 -2.96
N VAL A 148 -3.38 2.33 -3.53
CA VAL A 148 -3.44 2.09 -4.98
C VAL A 148 -4.89 1.98 -5.44
N GLU A 149 -5.75 1.30 -4.68
CA GLU A 149 -7.19 1.21 -4.99
C GLU A 149 -7.90 2.55 -4.89
N GLU A 150 -7.58 3.36 -3.87
CA GLU A 150 -8.09 4.73 -3.74
C GLU A 150 -7.63 5.59 -4.93
N MET A 151 -6.36 5.48 -5.33
CA MET A 151 -5.80 6.21 -6.48
C MET A 151 -6.53 5.87 -7.78
N LEU A 152 -6.94 4.62 -7.96
CA LEU A 152 -7.70 4.14 -9.11
C LEU A 152 -9.20 4.46 -9.02
N GLY A 153 -9.68 4.99 -7.89
CA GLY A 153 -11.09 5.34 -7.69
C GLY A 153 -12.02 4.13 -7.50
N ILE A 154 -11.50 3.02 -7.00
CA ILE A 154 -12.25 1.75 -6.85
C ILE A 154 -12.86 1.62 -5.46
N VAL A 155 -12.29 2.34 -4.49
CA VAL A 155 -12.85 2.52 -3.15
C VAL A 155 -14.20 3.24 -3.24
N ILE A 156 -15.21 2.70 -2.55
CA ILE A 156 -16.58 3.22 -2.56
C ILE A 156 -16.61 4.61 -1.91
N LYS A 157 -17.14 5.61 -2.63
CA LYS A 157 -17.29 6.99 -2.15
C LYS A 157 -18.76 7.33 -1.96
N ASP A 158 -19.07 8.23 -1.01
CA ASP A 158 -20.42 8.78 -0.90
C ASP A 158 -20.73 9.55 -2.20
N HIS A 159 -21.74 9.07 -2.94
CA HIS A 159 -22.42 9.75 -4.05
C HIS A 159 -21.81 9.68 -5.46
N GLU A 160 -20.88 8.78 -5.75
CA GLU A 160 -20.54 8.47 -7.16
C GLU A 160 -20.83 7.00 -7.46
N PRO A 161 -21.72 6.68 -8.42
CA PRO A 161 -21.80 5.33 -8.94
C PRO A 161 -20.42 4.95 -9.54
N PRO A 162 -20.01 3.68 -9.47
CA PRO A 162 -18.76 3.23 -10.07
C PRO A 162 -18.71 3.69 -11.53
N GLN A 163 -17.66 4.42 -11.94
CA GLN A 163 -17.52 4.93 -13.31
C GLN A 163 -17.20 3.83 -14.36
N TRP A 164 -17.51 2.57 -14.04
CA TRP A 164 -17.23 1.39 -14.88
C TRP A 164 -18.52 0.59 -15.14
N ILE A 165 -19.54 1.26 -15.70
CA ILE A 165 -20.66 0.64 -16.43
C ILE A 165 -20.86 1.41 -17.73
#